data_AF-A0A519C2H8-F1
#
_entry.id   AF-A0A519C2H8-F1
#
_cell.length_a   1.000
_cell.length_b   1.000
_cell.length_c   1.000
_cell.angle_alpha   90.00
_cell.angle_beta   90.00
_cell.angle_gamma   90.00
#
_symmetry.space_group_name_H-M   'P 1'
#
loop_
_entity.id
_entity.type
_entity.pdbx_description
1 polymer ?
#
loop_
_entity_poly.entity_id
_entity_poly.type
_entity_poly.pdbx_seq_one_letter_code
_entity_poly.pdbx_strand_id
1 'polypeptide(L)' 'MEEPINVLGGKLELCSTDPMTGWFRDGCCNTDNRDFG' A
#
# COMPACT_ATOMS: atom_id res chain seq x y z
N MET A 1 8.23 12.16 -1.52
CA MET A 1 7.69 10.88 -1.02
C MET A 1 8.24 9.82 -1.93
N GLU A 2 8.96 8.84 -1.40
CA GLU A 2 9.41 7.69 -2.18
C GLU A 2 8.19 6.83 -2.56
N GLU A 3 8.20 6.26 -3.76
CA GLU A 3 7.11 5.37 -4.20
C GLU A 3 7.18 4.04 -3.43
N PRO A 4 6.04 3.50 -2.94
CA PRO A 4 6.04 2.21 -2.26
C PRO A 4 6.53 1.10 -3.20
N ILE A 5 7.42 0.25 -2.69
CA ILE A 5 7.97 -0.89 -3.43
C ILE A 5 7.41 -2.20 -2.91
N ASN A 6 7.25 -3.17 -3.81
CA ASN A 6 6.96 -4.55 -3.45
C ASN A 6 8.24 -5.28 -3.01
N VAL A 7 8.08 -6.50 -2.48
CA VAL A 7 9.20 -7.30 -1.94
C VAL A 7 10.23 -7.73 -2.99
N LEU A 8 9.95 -7.56 -4.29
CA LEU A 8 10.86 -7.85 -5.40
C LEU A 8 11.66 -6.61 -5.84
N GLY A 9 11.46 -5.46 -5.18
CA GLY A 9 12.08 -4.19 -5.53
C GLY A 9 11.39 -3.46 -6.69
N GLY A 10 10.24 -3.95 -7.16
CA GLY A 10 9.39 -3.27 -8.14
C GLY A 10 8.38 -2.34 -7.48
N LYS A 11 7.58 -1.64 -8.30
CA LYS A 11 6.49 -0.80 -7.81
C LYS A 11 5.44 -1.63 -7.05
N LEU A 12 4.88 -1.09 -5.97
CA LEU A 12 3.73 -1.68 -5.28
C LEU A 12 2.47 -1.58 -6.15
N GLU A 13 1.79 -2.72 -6.33
CA GLU A 13 0.58 -2.82 -7.14
C GLU A 13 -0.69 -2.72 -6.27
N LEU A 14 -1.84 -2.54 -6.92
CA LEU A 14 -3.16 -2.58 -6.27
C LEU A 14 -3.39 -3.96 -5.65
N CYS A 15 -3.87 -3.98 -4.42
CA CYS A 15 -4.29 -5.18 -3.72
C CYS A 15 -5.80 -5.43 -3.89
N SER A 16 -6.65 -4.42 -3.65
CA SER A 16 -8.11 -4.54 -3.82
C SER A 16 -8.78 -3.16 -3.90
N THR A 17 -9.78 -3.02 -4.77
CA THR A 17 -10.62 -1.81 -4.87
C THR A 17 -12.10 -2.08 -4.57
N ASP A 18 -12.52 -3.34 -4.54
CA ASP A 18 -13.88 -3.76 -4.17
C ASP A 18 -13.83 -5.06 -3.35
N PRO A 19 -13.77 -4.97 -2.01
CA PRO A 19 -13.80 -3.75 -1.20
C PRO A 19 -12.48 -2.95 -1.25
N MET A 20 -12.56 -1.63 -1.05
CA MET A 20 -11.39 -0.76 -0.96
C MET A 20 -10.53 -1.11 0.26
N THR A 21 -9.25 -1.44 0.04
CA THR A 21 -8.28 -1.82 1.08
C THR A 21 -7.19 -0.76 1.31
N GLY A 22 -6.22 -1.08 2.17
CA GLY A 22 -5.02 -0.26 2.45
C GLY A 22 -5.20 0.69 3.62
N TRP A 23 -4.12 0.97 4.37
CA TRP A 23 -4.13 1.93 5.49
C TRP A 23 -4.66 3.30 5.06
N PHE A 24 -4.19 3.78 3.91
CA PHE A 24 -4.63 5.05 3.31
C PHE A 24 -5.95 4.95 2.54
N ARG A 25 -6.56 3.76 2.46
CA ARG A 25 -7.77 3.47 1.67
C ARG A 25 -7.62 3.86 0.18
N ASP A 26 -6.44 3.57 -0.37
CA ASP A 26 -6.06 3.77 -1.78
C ASP A 26 -6.01 2.46 -2.59
N GLY A 27 -6.34 1.33 -1.94
CA GLY A 27 -6.35 0.01 -2.55
C GLY A 27 -4.98 -0.68 -2.56
N CYS A 28 -3.94 -0.08 -1.98
CA CYS A 28 -2.59 -0.61 -1.92
C CYS A 28 -2.19 -0.98 -0.47
N CYS A 29 -1.19 -1.87 -0.32
CA CYS A 29 -0.68 -2.29 0.99
C CYS A 29 0.50 -1.41 1.48
N ASN A 30 0.50 -0.13 1.13
CA ASN A 30 1.46 0.87 1.61
C ASN A 30 1.10 1.35 3.01
N THR A 31 2.12 1.82 3.72
CA THR A 31 2.07 2.15 5.14
C THR A 31 2.91 3.40 5.42
N ASP A 32 2.77 3.98 6.61
CA ASP A 32 3.67 5.01 7.14
C ASP A 32 3.93 4.77 8.64
N ASN A 33 4.68 5.68 9.27
CA ASN A 33 5.03 5.58 10.69
C ASN A 33 3.83 5.73 11.65
N ARG A 34 2.60 5.93 11.16
CA ARG A 34 1.38 6.05 11.97
C ARG A 34 0.49 4.80 11.88
N ASP A 35 0.80 3.89 10.96
CA ASP A 35 0.14 2.60 10.83
C ASP A 35 0.83 1.59 11.74
N PHE A 36 0.28 1.41 12.94
CA PHE A 36 0.83 0.50 13.97
C PHE A 36 0.28 -0.93 13.89
N GLY A 37 -0.58 -1.19 12.89
CA GLY A 37 -1.32 -2.45 12.73
C GLY A 37 -0.51 -3.62 12.19
#